data_AF-A0A1I3RT55-F1
#
_entry.id   AF-A0A1I3RT55-F1
#
_cell.length_a   1.000
_cell.length_b   1.000
_cell.length_c   1.000
_cell.angle_alpha   90.00
_cell.angle_beta   90.00
_cell.angle_gamma   90.00
#
_symmetry.space_group_name_H-M   'P 1'
#
loop_
_entity.id
_entity.type
_entity.pdbx_description
1 polymer ?
#
loop_
_entity_poly.entity_id
_entity_poly.type
_entity_poly.pdbx_seq_one_letter_code
_entity_poly.pdbx_strand_id
1 'polypeptide(L)'
;MFKDFNKTGHRALSADVVAELAELGQRHGLKFEVKGGQLGAHSLTLSLVASSADTTAADDAARRLIDVNGRSLGLAGSDYGLVFTSLGKRYRFTGVSPSRPKYPIDGVCESTGRQFKFARTAAIAIQMSRPKQLTPAQAAIAAPTNRAPEALDPRYSQMAQF
;
A
#
# COMPACT_ATOMS: atom_id res chain seq x y z
N MET A 1 -33.99 9.57 -24.21
CA MET A 1 -33.96 8.92 -25.55
C MET A 1 -32.53 8.47 -25.79
N PHE A 2 -32.28 7.15 -25.80
CA PHE A 2 -30.94 6.56 -25.92
C PHE A 2 -30.34 6.93 -27.28
N LYS A 3 -29.31 7.79 -27.28
CA LYS A 3 -28.60 8.25 -28.48
C LYS A 3 -27.42 7.32 -28.75
N ASP A 4 -27.59 6.49 -29.77
CA ASP A 4 -26.58 5.74 -30.53
C ASP A 4 -25.57 4.88 -29.74
N PHE A 5 -25.54 3.59 -30.07
CA PHE A 5 -24.47 2.64 -29.72
C PHE A 5 -23.19 2.97 -30.52
N ASN A 6 -22.65 4.18 -30.37
CA ASN A 6 -21.36 4.58 -30.92
C ASN A 6 -20.34 4.76 -29.77
N LYS A 7 -19.05 4.81 -30.13
CA LYS A 7 -17.94 4.94 -29.16
C LYS A 7 -18.05 6.18 -28.26
N THR A 8 -18.68 7.23 -28.75
CA THR A 8 -18.92 8.50 -28.04
C THR A 8 -20.11 8.38 -27.08
N GLY A 9 -21.20 7.72 -27.49
CA GLY A 9 -22.37 7.43 -26.67
C GLY A 9 -22.06 6.50 -25.49
N HIS A 10 -21.16 5.54 -25.69
CA HIS A 10 -20.64 4.71 -24.60
C HIS A 10 -19.92 5.53 -23.50
N ARG A 11 -19.07 6.48 -23.90
CA ARG A 11 -18.36 7.34 -22.93
C ARG A 11 -19.33 8.24 -22.16
N ALA A 12 -20.30 8.85 -22.85
CA ALA A 12 -21.32 9.68 -22.23
C ALA A 12 -22.14 8.86 -21.20
N LEU A 13 -22.65 7.70 -21.59
CA LEU A 13 -23.41 6.84 -20.67
C LEU A 13 -22.56 6.35 -19.49
N SER A 14 -21.29 6.00 -19.71
CA SER A 14 -20.39 5.62 -18.62
C SER A 14 -20.13 6.78 -17.64
N ALA A 15 -20.09 8.03 -18.13
CA ALA A 15 -19.93 9.21 -17.30
C ALA A 15 -21.21 9.51 -16.50
N ASP A 16 -22.38 9.39 -17.13
CA ASP A 16 -23.68 9.59 -16.48
C ASP A 16 -23.91 8.52 -15.40
N VAL A 17 -23.59 7.25 -15.68
CA VAL A 17 -23.65 6.16 -14.69
C VAL A 17 -22.72 6.42 -13.50
N VAL A 18 -21.51 6.92 -13.73
CA VAL A 18 -20.59 7.28 -12.63
C VAL A 18 -21.12 8.49 -11.84
N ALA A 19 -21.72 9.47 -12.50
CA ALA A 19 -22.30 10.63 -11.85
C ALA A 19 -23.48 10.25 -10.94
N GLU A 20 -24.37 9.37 -11.40
CA GLU A 20 -25.48 8.87 -10.56
C GLU A 20 -24.97 7.97 -9.43
N LEU A 21 -23.95 7.15 -9.67
CA LEU A 21 -23.34 6.32 -8.63
C LEU A 21 -22.49 7.11 -7.63
N ALA A 22 -22.16 8.38 -7.89
CA ALA A 22 -21.40 9.22 -6.97
C ALA A 22 -22.15 9.47 -5.65
N GLU A 23 -23.48 9.63 -5.70
CA GLU A 23 -24.29 9.81 -4.49
C GLU A 23 -24.37 8.53 -3.64
N LEU A 24 -24.42 7.36 -4.29
CA LEU A 24 -24.31 6.07 -3.61
C LEU A 24 -22.91 5.87 -3.01
N GLY A 25 -21.88 6.37 -3.72
CA GLY A 25 -20.51 6.39 -3.24
C GLY A 25 -20.33 7.20 -1.97
N GLN A 26 -20.90 8.40 -1.92
CA GLN A 26 -20.85 9.25 -0.71
C GLN A 26 -21.61 8.63 0.46
N ARG A 27 -22.78 8.02 0.22
CA ARG A 27 -23.58 7.37 1.27
C ARG A 27 -22.89 6.16 1.90
N HIS A 28 -22.07 5.44 1.14
CA HIS A 28 -21.42 4.21 1.58
C HIS A 28 -19.90 4.31 1.71
N GLY A 29 -19.31 5.49 1.53
CA GLY A 29 -17.85 5.69 1.60
C GLY A 29 -17.07 4.98 0.47
N LEU A 30 -17.71 4.78 -0.69
CA LEU A 30 -17.14 4.07 -1.85
C LEU A 30 -16.84 5.05 -2.98
N LYS A 31 -15.69 4.87 -3.63
CA LYS A 31 -15.32 5.55 -4.87
C LYS A 31 -15.52 4.59 -6.05
N PHE A 32 -16.35 4.98 -7.01
CA PHE A 32 -16.59 4.19 -8.22
C PHE A 32 -15.73 4.71 -9.39
N GLU A 33 -15.02 3.81 -10.07
CA GLU A 33 -14.26 4.10 -11.29
C GLU A 33 -14.61 3.08 -12.39
N VAL A 34 -14.72 3.54 -13.64
CA VAL A 34 -14.96 2.66 -14.80
C VAL A 34 -13.60 2.16 -15.31
N LYS A 35 -13.36 0.86 -15.18
CA LYS A 35 -12.10 0.21 -15.61
C LYS A 35 -12.08 -0.10 -17.11
N GLY A 36 -13.25 -0.18 -17.74
CA GLY A 36 -13.41 -0.44 -19.17
C GLY A 36 -14.84 -0.81 -19.51
N GLY A 37 -15.14 -0.91 -20.80
CA GLY A 37 -16.44 -1.37 -21.26
C GLY A 37 -16.37 -1.97 -22.66
N GLN A 38 -17.23 -2.96 -22.92
CA GLN A 38 -17.37 -3.62 -24.21
C GLN A 38 -18.72 -3.26 -24.81
N LEU A 39 -18.69 -2.86 -26.08
CA LEU A 39 -19.86 -2.57 -26.87
C LEU A 39 -20.08 -3.74 -27.84
N GLY A 40 -21.11 -4.55 -27.58
CA GLY A 40 -21.64 -5.52 -28.53
C GLY A 40 -22.66 -4.88 -29.47
N ALA A 41 -23.12 -5.61 -30.48
CA ALA A 41 -24.09 -5.12 -31.47
C ALA A 41 -25.41 -4.61 -30.82
N HIS A 42 -25.81 -5.20 -29.68
CA HIS A 42 -27.02 -4.84 -28.94
C HIS A 42 -26.82 -4.82 -27.42
N SER A 43 -25.57 -4.89 -26.94
CA SER A 43 -25.28 -5.01 -25.52
C SER A 43 -24.15 -4.09 -25.12
N LEU A 44 -24.24 -3.53 -23.91
CA LEU A 44 -23.18 -2.75 -23.30
C LEU A 44 -22.78 -3.39 -21.98
N THR A 45 -21.50 -3.70 -21.84
CA THR A 45 -20.92 -4.21 -20.59
C THR A 45 -19.98 -3.17 -20.03
N LEU A 46 -20.31 -2.60 -18.87
CA LEU A 46 -19.45 -1.68 -18.12
C LEU A 46 -18.78 -2.43 -16.97
N SER A 47 -17.45 -2.39 -16.90
CA SER A 47 -16.69 -2.91 -15.77
C SER A 47 -16.44 -1.78 -14.77
N LEU A 48 -17.18 -1.78 -13.67
CA LEU A 48 -17.06 -0.83 -12.57
C LEU A 48 -16.18 -1.41 -11.46
N VAL A 49 -15.32 -0.58 -10.88
CA VAL A 49 -14.54 -0.90 -9.68
C VAL A 49 -14.98 0.06 -8.58
N ALA A 50 -15.45 -0.49 -7.46
CA ALA A 50 -15.73 0.27 -6.25
C ALA A 50 -14.54 0.09 -5.29
N SER A 51 -13.97 1.20 -4.83
CA SER A 51 -12.89 1.20 -3.82
C SER A 51 -13.38 1.91 -2.56
N SER A 52 -13.25 1.27 -1.41
CA SER A 52 -13.53 1.93 -0.13
C SER A 52 -12.51 3.03 0.17
N ALA A 53 -12.96 4.17 0.68
CA ALA A 53 -12.08 5.21 1.20
C ALA A 53 -11.36 4.75 2.50
N ASP A 54 -12.03 3.91 3.31
CA ASP A 54 -11.43 3.28 4.48
C ASP A 54 -10.86 1.91 4.10
N THR A 55 -9.55 1.85 3.87
CA THR A 55 -8.83 0.58 3.63
C THR A 55 -8.41 -0.11 4.91
N THR A 56 -8.49 0.57 6.07
CA THR A 56 -7.99 0.09 7.36
C THR A 56 -8.56 -1.28 7.75
N ALA A 57 -9.87 -1.49 7.58
CA ALA A 57 -10.50 -2.77 7.90
C ALA A 57 -10.06 -3.90 6.96
N ALA A 58 -9.85 -3.59 5.67
CA ALA A 58 -9.35 -4.56 4.69
C ALA A 58 -7.87 -4.90 4.93
N ASP A 59 -7.07 -3.90 5.29
CA ASP A 59 -5.66 -4.05 5.66
C ASP A 59 -5.52 -4.87 6.94
N ASP A 60 -6.36 -4.63 7.96
CA ASP A 60 -6.36 -5.42 9.20
C ASP A 60 -6.83 -6.86 8.98
N ALA A 61 -7.82 -7.08 8.11
CA ALA A 61 -8.19 -8.42 7.68
C ALA A 61 -7.03 -9.12 6.96
N ALA A 62 -6.33 -8.43 6.07
CA ALA A 62 -5.16 -8.96 5.37
C ALA A 62 -4.02 -9.30 6.35
N ARG A 63 -3.73 -8.43 7.32
CA ARG A 63 -2.75 -8.66 8.39
C ARG A 63 -3.08 -9.92 9.19
N ARG A 64 -4.34 -10.08 9.62
CA ARG A 64 -4.80 -11.29 10.34
C ARG A 64 -4.63 -12.56 9.50
N LEU A 65 -4.95 -12.51 8.20
CA LEU A 65 -4.76 -13.65 7.31
C LEU A 65 -3.28 -14.00 7.13
N ILE A 66 -2.40 -12.99 7.08
CA ILE A 66 -0.95 -13.21 7.04
C ILE A 66 -0.47 -13.83 8.35
N ASP A 67 -0.97 -13.40 9.50
CA ASP A 67 -0.61 -13.98 10.79
C ASP A 67 -0.99 -15.46 10.91
N VAL A 68 -2.11 -15.87 10.31
CA VAL A 68 -2.54 -17.27 10.30
C VAL A 68 -1.75 -18.09 9.28
N ASN A 69 -1.64 -17.60 8.04
CA ASN A 69 -1.12 -18.39 6.91
C ASN A 69 0.41 -18.26 6.73
N GLY A 70 0.97 -17.13 7.11
CA GLY A 70 2.37 -16.73 6.88
C GLY A 70 3.38 -17.33 7.85
N ARG A 71 2.93 -17.87 9.00
CA ARG A 71 3.82 -18.47 10.03
C ARG A 71 4.75 -19.54 9.45
N SER A 72 4.25 -20.40 8.57
CA SER A 72 5.03 -21.45 7.91
C SER A 72 6.12 -20.93 6.94
N LEU A 73 6.05 -19.64 6.59
CA LEU A 73 6.98 -18.93 5.73
C LEU A 73 7.87 -17.95 6.54
N GLY A 74 7.71 -17.91 7.86
CA GLY A 74 8.36 -16.93 8.72
C GLY A 74 7.87 -15.50 8.50
N LEU A 75 6.65 -15.32 7.99
CA LEU A 75 6.01 -14.01 7.76
C LEU A 75 4.96 -13.73 8.84
N ALA A 76 4.81 -12.47 9.22
CA ALA A 76 3.85 -11.99 10.20
C ALA A 76 3.00 -10.84 9.62
N GLY A 77 1.85 -10.57 10.22
CA GLY A 77 0.97 -9.46 9.85
C GLY A 77 1.67 -8.11 9.95
N SER A 78 2.68 -7.97 10.82
CA SER A 78 3.55 -6.79 10.90
C SER A 78 4.38 -6.54 9.63
N ASP A 79 4.57 -7.55 8.79
CA ASP A 79 5.28 -7.41 7.52
C ASP A 79 4.38 -6.86 6.41
N TYR A 80 3.06 -6.79 6.63
CA TYR A 80 2.12 -6.26 5.65
C TYR A 80 2.53 -4.85 5.20
N GLY A 81 2.66 -4.64 3.89
CA GLY A 81 3.10 -3.38 3.33
C GLY A 81 4.62 -3.20 3.23
N LEU A 82 5.44 -4.13 3.71
CA LEU A 82 6.89 -4.07 3.49
C LEU A 82 7.21 -4.14 2.00
N VAL A 83 8.18 -3.31 1.59
CA VAL A 83 8.67 -3.30 0.22
C VAL A 83 9.90 -4.21 0.11
N PHE A 84 9.86 -5.12 -0.85
CA PHE A 84 10.95 -6.04 -1.15
C PHE A 84 11.32 -5.95 -2.63
N THR A 85 12.54 -6.35 -2.96
CA THR A 85 13.04 -6.35 -4.35
C THR A 85 13.05 -7.77 -4.88
N SER A 86 12.52 -7.96 -6.09
CA SER A 86 12.57 -9.23 -6.82
C SER A 86 12.84 -8.97 -8.29
N LEU A 87 13.81 -9.67 -8.89
CA LEU A 87 14.21 -9.49 -10.30
C LEU A 87 14.45 -8.02 -10.67
N GLY A 88 15.08 -7.25 -9.77
CA GLY A 88 15.40 -5.83 -9.98
C GLY A 88 14.20 -4.87 -9.87
N LYS A 89 13.01 -5.33 -9.49
CA LYS A 89 11.81 -4.50 -9.30
C LYS A 89 11.34 -4.50 -7.86
N ARG A 90 10.73 -3.39 -7.43
CA ARG A 90 10.16 -3.21 -6.09
C ARG A 90 8.71 -3.65 -6.04
N TYR A 91 8.37 -4.42 -5.00
CA TYR A 91 7.03 -4.90 -4.75
C TYR A 91 6.67 -4.69 -3.29
N ARG A 92 5.42 -4.31 -3.04
CA ARG A 92 4.81 -4.23 -1.72
C ARG A 92 4.13 -5.55 -1.39
N PHE A 93 4.46 -6.12 -0.24
CA PHE A 93 3.82 -7.36 0.23
C PHE A 93 2.38 -7.10 0.69
N THR A 94 1.43 -7.92 0.20
CA THR A 94 -0.01 -7.70 0.45
C THR A 94 -0.75 -8.92 1.01
N GLY A 95 -0.18 -10.13 0.99
CA GLY A 95 -0.93 -11.30 1.46
C GLY A 95 -0.22 -12.63 1.30
N VAL A 96 -0.78 -13.64 1.96
CA VAL A 96 -0.35 -15.04 1.86
C VAL A 96 -1.55 -15.94 1.60
N SER A 97 -1.43 -16.79 0.59
CA SER A 97 -2.46 -17.74 0.17
C SER A 97 -1.94 -19.19 0.23
N PRO A 98 -2.33 -19.98 1.26
CA PRO A 98 -1.83 -21.35 1.43
C PRO A 98 -2.40 -22.32 0.37
N SER A 99 -3.51 -21.97 -0.28
CA SER A 99 -4.10 -22.76 -1.38
C SER A 99 -3.23 -22.79 -2.65
N ARG A 100 -2.12 -22.03 -2.68
CA ARG A 100 -1.21 -21.90 -3.83
C ARG A 100 0.20 -22.35 -3.45
N PRO A 101 0.49 -23.67 -3.38
CA PRO A 101 1.76 -24.17 -2.87
C PRO A 101 2.99 -23.67 -3.64
N LYS A 102 2.89 -23.47 -4.96
CA LYS A 102 3.99 -22.96 -5.79
C LYS A 102 4.24 -21.46 -5.62
N TYR A 103 3.17 -20.67 -5.45
CA TYR A 103 3.25 -19.20 -5.37
C TYR A 103 2.34 -18.66 -4.24
N PRO A 104 2.73 -18.87 -2.97
CA PRO A 104 1.86 -18.55 -1.84
C PRO A 104 1.91 -17.08 -1.42
N ILE A 105 2.81 -16.26 -1.97
CA ILE A 105 3.01 -14.87 -1.55
C ILE A 105 2.42 -13.93 -2.58
N ASP A 106 1.58 -12.99 -2.15
CA ASP A 106 1.01 -11.95 -2.99
C ASP A 106 1.71 -10.61 -2.74
N GLY A 107 2.00 -9.89 -3.82
CA GLY A 107 2.54 -8.53 -3.74
C GLY A 107 2.12 -7.65 -4.89
N VAL A 108 2.18 -6.34 -4.70
CA VAL A 108 1.82 -5.34 -5.71
C VAL A 108 3.08 -4.62 -6.16
N CYS A 109 3.26 -4.49 -7.47
CA CYS A 109 4.39 -3.77 -8.03
C CYS A 109 4.24 -2.26 -7.79
N GLU A 110 5.24 -1.63 -7.19
CA GLU A 110 5.19 -0.20 -6.85
C GLU A 110 5.10 0.70 -8.10
N SER A 111 5.70 0.30 -9.22
CA SER A 111 5.70 1.12 -10.44
C SER A 111 4.45 0.96 -11.30
N THR A 112 3.80 -0.20 -11.26
CA THR A 112 2.67 -0.50 -12.16
C THR A 112 1.35 -0.69 -11.43
N GLY A 113 1.35 -0.80 -10.09
CA GLY A 113 0.16 -1.13 -9.29
C GLY A 113 -0.39 -2.53 -9.55
N ARG A 114 0.26 -3.35 -10.37
CA ARG A 114 -0.22 -4.69 -10.73
C ARG A 114 0.12 -5.69 -9.63
N GLN A 115 -0.82 -6.59 -9.35
CA GLN A 115 -0.61 -7.68 -8.41
C GLN A 115 0.15 -8.83 -9.06
N PHE A 116 1.15 -9.34 -8.35
CA PHE A 116 2.02 -10.45 -8.72
C PHE A 116 2.06 -11.49 -7.62
N LYS A 117 2.35 -12.72 -8.02
CA LYS A 117 2.45 -13.88 -7.14
C LYS A 117 3.89 -14.35 -7.10
N PHE A 118 4.38 -14.68 -5.92
CA PHE A 118 5.77 -15.01 -5.68
C PHE A 118 5.92 -16.38 -5.03
N ALA A 119 7.03 -17.04 -5.36
CA ALA A 119 7.41 -18.30 -4.75
C ALA A 119 7.82 -18.11 -3.30
N ARG A 120 7.90 -19.20 -2.53
CA ARG A 120 8.29 -19.19 -1.10
C ARG A 120 9.63 -18.49 -0.86
N THR A 121 10.54 -18.50 -1.83
CA THR A 121 11.84 -17.83 -1.77
C THR A 121 11.74 -16.31 -1.57
N ALA A 122 10.64 -15.67 -2.01
CA ALA A 122 10.43 -14.24 -1.78
C ALA A 122 10.19 -13.89 -0.30
N ALA A 123 9.82 -14.85 0.55
CA ALA A 123 9.71 -14.63 2.00
C ALA A 123 11.03 -14.15 2.60
N ILE A 124 12.16 -14.66 2.10
CA ILE A 124 13.50 -14.27 2.57
C ILE A 124 13.74 -12.79 2.28
N ALA A 125 13.42 -12.33 1.07
CA ALA A 125 13.57 -10.92 0.70
C ALA A 125 12.70 -10.00 1.58
N ILE A 126 11.47 -10.43 1.90
CA ILE A 126 10.57 -9.69 2.80
C ILE A 126 11.15 -9.63 4.22
N GLN A 127 11.66 -10.73 4.74
CA GLN A 127 12.29 -10.78 6.06
C GLN A 127 13.54 -9.89 6.16
N MET A 128 14.35 -9.83 5.10
CA MET A 128 15.51 -8.94 5.03
C MET A 128 15.13 -7.46 4.97
N SER A 129 13.94 -7.14 4.45
CA SER A 129 13.39 -5.79 4.45
C SER A 129 12.80 -5.36 5.80
N ARG A 130 12.72 -6.25 6.80
CA ARG A 130 12.25 -5.87 8.13
C ARG A 130 13.18 -4.80 8.71
N PRO A 131 12.64 -3.70 9.26
CA PRO A 131 13.46 -2.79 10.04
C PRO A 131 14.10 -3.60 11.17
N LYS A 132 15.44 -3.57 11.29
CA LYS A 132 16.12 -4.14 12.45
C LYS A 132 15.49 -3.50 13.69
N GLN A 133 14.77 -4.29 14.48
CA GLN A 133 14.30 -3.82 15.78
C GLN A 133 15.54 -3.47 16.59
N LEU A 134 15.82 -2.17 16.72
CA LEU A 134 16.78 -1.67 17.69
C LEU A 134 16.30 -2.19 19.05
N THR A 135 17.15 -2.94 19.73
CA THR A 135 16.81 -3.42 21.08
C THR A 135 16.57 -2.21 21.98
N PRO A 136 15.72 -2.30 23.02
CA PRO A 136 15.49 -1.19 23.94
C PRO A 136 16.79 -0.66 24.59
N ALA A 137 17.83 -1.50 24.69
CA ALA A 137 19.17 -1.10 25.13
C ALA A 137 19.89 -0.17 24.12
N GLN A 138 19.70 -0.36 22.80
CA GLN A 138 20.29 0.48 21.76
C GLN A 138 19.52 1.79 21.56
N ALA A 139 18.20 1.78 21.79
CA ALA A 139 17.37 2.98 21.76
C ALA A 139 17.73 3.98 22.89
N ALA A 140 18.13 3.48 24.06
CA ALA A 140 18.56 4.33 25.18
C ALA A 140 19.90 5.04 24.94
N ILE A 141 20.78 4.48 24.08
CA ILE A 141 22.10 5.06 23.76
C ILE A 141 21.98 6.14 22.67
N ALA A 142 20.95 6.06 21.83
CA ALA A 142 20.73 6.98 20.70
C ALA A 142 19.94 8.26 21.05
N ALA A 143 19.43 8.39 22.29
CA ALA A 143 18.84 9.65 22.73
C ALA A 143 19.97 10.69 22.87
N PRO A 144 19.98 11.79 22.09
CA PRO A 144 20.94 12.85 22.31
C PRO A 144 20.66 13.41 23.71
N THR A 145 21.59 13.14 24.64
CA THR A 145 21.69 13.89 25.88
C THR A 145 21.97 15.33 25.47
N ASN A 146 20.90 16.11 25.31
CA ASN A 146 20.96 17.53 25.06
C ASN A 146 21.42 18.18 26.37
N ARG A 147 22.71 18.03 26.68
CA ARG A 147 23.37 18.78 27.75
C ARG A 147 23.56 20.18 27.18
N ALA A 148 22.72 21.10 27.67
CA ALA A 148 22.79 22.51 27.34
C ALA A 148 24.26 22.99 27.38
N PRO A 149 24.70 23.86 26.44
CA PRO A 149 26.02 24.46 26.52
C PRO A 149 26.08 25.27 27.82
N GLU A 150 26.96 24.83 28.71
CA GLU A 150 27.37 25.54 29.91
C GLU A 150 27.79 26.96 29.50
N ALA A 151 27.07 27.96 30.02
CA ALA A 151 27.31 29.35 29.71
C ALA A 151 28.77 29.71 30.00
N LEU A 152 29.49 30.15 28.97
CA LEU A 152 30.82 30.71 29.07
C LEU A 152 30.86 31.81 30.14
N ASP A 153 31.74 31.63 31.12
CA ASP A 153 32.03 32.58 32.18
C ASP A 153 32.34 33.98 31.58
N PRO A 154 31.65 35.07 32.01
CA PRO A 154 31.80 36.41 31.44
C PRO A 154 33.20 37.04 31.60
N ARG A 155 34.16 36.36 32.23
CA ARG A 155 35.53 36.85 32.43
C ARG A 155 36.42 36.83 31.17
N TYR A 156 36.01 36.15 30.09
CA TYR A 156 36.83 36.03 28.88
C TYR A 156 36.63 37.12 27.81
N SER A 157 35.71 38.08 28.01
CA SER A 157 35.42 39.13 27.01
C SER A 157 36.33 40.37 27.05
N GLN A 158 37.46 40.37 27.76
CA GLN A 158 38.33 41.56 27.93
C GLN A 158 39.71 41.48 27.25
N MET A 159 40.03 40.45 26.46
CA MET A 159 41.39 40.31 25.88
C MET A 159 41.49 40.48 24.35
N ALA A 160 40.48 41.03 23.69
CA ALA A 160 40.51 41.23 22.23
C ALA A 160 40.36 42.70 21.82
N GLN A 161 41.19 43.58 22.40
CA GLN A 161 41.43 44.93 21.87
C GLN A 161 42.92 45.30 22.05
N PHE A 162 43.74 44.89 21.09
CA PHE A 162 45.01 45.53 20.72
C PHE A 162 45.19 45.41 19.21
#